data_AF-N8Y2I7-F1
#
_entry.id   AF-N8Y2I7-F1
#
_cell.length_a   1.000
_cell.length_b   1.000
_cell.length_c   1.000
_cell.angle_alpha   90.00
_cell.angle_beta   90.00
_cell.angle_gamma   90.00
#
_symmetry.space_group_name_H-M   'P 1'
#
loop_
_entity.id
_entity.type
_entity.pdbx_description
1 polymer ?
#
loop_
_entity_poly.entity_id
_entity_poly.type
_entity_poly.pdbx_seq_one_letter_code
_entity_poly.pdbx_strand_id
1 'polypeptide(L)' 'MNVQAGQSEDGRELAAKYTEVIFTAQQSFTDAQAFYRDVKGRLAKYGRHAVT' A
#
# COMPACT_ATOMS: atom_id res chain seq x y z
N MET A 1 -1.07 14.37 -7.51
CA MET A 1 -0.12 13.48 -6.82
C MET A 1 -0.62 13.25 -5.40
N ASN A 2 -1.19 12.08 -5.14
CA ASN A 2 -1.71 11.73 -3.81
C ASN A 2 -0.61 10.98 -3.05
N VAL A 3 -0.26 11.47 -1.86
CA VAL A 3 0.74 10.84 -0.96
C VAL A 3 0.02 10.47 0.34
N GLN A 4 0.20 9.24 0.82
CA GLN A 4 -0.40 8.75 2.07
C GLN A 4 0.71 8.30 3.03
N ALA A 5 0.56 8.66 4.31
CA ALA A 5 1.41 8.21 5.41
C ALA A 5 0.53 7.55 6.49
N GLY A 6 0.57 6.22 6.58
CA GLY A 6 -0.29 5.47 7.49
C GLY A 6 -0.16 3.96 7.35
N GLN A 7 -0.33 3.26 8.48
CA GLN A 7 -0.24 1.78 8.58
C GLN A 7 -1.56 1.12 8.98
N SER A 8 -2.57 1.93 9.29
CA SER A 8 -3.91 1.42 9.58
C SER A 8 -4.47 0.66 8.38
N GLU A 9 -5.40 -0.25 8.66
CA GLU A 9 -6.11 -0.99 7.62
C GLU A 9 -6.84 -0.06 6.65
N ASP A 10 -7.51 0.96 7.18
CA ASP A 10 -8.16 2.01 6.37
C ASP A 10 -7.16 2.79 5.51
N GLY A 11 -5.97 3.07 6.04
CA GLY A 11 -4.89 3.74 5.31
C GLY A 11 -4.39 2.90 4.13
N ARG A 12 -4.31 1.58 4.30
CA ARG A 12 -3.93 0.64 3.24
C ARG A 12 -5.00 0.50 2.17
N GLU A 13 -6.27 0.52 2.56
CA GLU A 13 -7.40 0.46 1.64
C GLU A 13 -7.51 1.74 0.80
N LEU A 14 -7.39 2.91 1.44
CA LEU A 14 -7.31 4.20 0.76
C LEU A 14 -6.13 4.27 -0.21
N ALA A 15 -4.97 3.75 0.20
CA ALA A 15 -3.79 3.74 -0.62
C ALA A 15 -3.94 2.86 -1.87
N ALA A 16 -4.51 1.67 -1.71
CA ALA A 16 -4.84 0.80 -2.84
C ALA A 16 -5.80 1.49 -3.82
N LYS A 17 -6.78 2.24 -3.29
CA LYS A 17 -7.81 2.90 -4.10
C LYS A 17 -7.32 4.15 -4.85
N TYR A 18 -6.52 5.02 -4.23
CA TYR A 18 -6.28 6.38 -4.75
C TYR A 18 -4.82 6.80 -4.91
N THR A 19 -3.87 6.08 -4.31
CA THR A 19 -2.51 6.61 -4.12
C THR A 19 -1.55 6.17 -5.21
N GLU A 20 -0.64 7.07 -5.59
CA GLU A 20 0.45 6.82 -6.55
C GLU A 20 1.76 6.45 -5.81
N VAL A 21 1.98 7.02 -4.61
CA VAL A 21 3.16 6.76 -3.76
C VAL A 21 2.77 6.68 -2.27
N ILE A 22 3.21 5.63 -1.59
CA ILE A 22 2.98 5.41 -0.15
C ILE A 22 4.30 5.60 0.61
N PHE A 23 4.31 6.48 1.61
CA PHE A 23 5.44 6.62 2.51
C PHE A 23 5.14 5.88 3.82
N THR A 24 5.95 4.87 4.14
CA THR A 24 5.77 4.03 5.34
C THR A 24 7.11 3.79 6.04
N ALA A 25 7.08 3.74 7.37
CA ALA A 25 8.20 3.33 8.20
C ALA A 25 7.91 1.93 8.74
N GLN A 26 8.79 0.97 8.41
CA GLN A 26 8.73 -0.42 8.83
C GLN A 26 9.93 -0.70 9.72
N GLN A 27 9.69 -1.33 10.88
CA GLN A 27 10.76 -1.61 11.84
C GLN A 27 11.61 -2.82 11.43
N SER A 28 11.08 -3.72 10.61
CA SER A 28 11.80 -4.87 10.07
C SER A 28 11.56 -5.04 8.57
N PHE A 29 12.51 -5.71 7.90
CA PHE A 29 12.38 -6.04 6.48
C PHE A 29 11.20 -6.99 6.21
N THR A 30 10.95 -7.94 7.12
CA THR A 30 9.82 -8.86 7.05
C THR A 30 8.49 -8.11 7.07
N ASP A 31 8.35 -7.12 7.95
CA ASP A 31 7.13 -6.30 8.04
C ASP A 31 6.95 -5.45 6.79
N ALA A 32 8.05 -4.92 6.25
CA ALA A 32 8.03 -4.20 4.97
C ALA A 32 7.57 -5.08 3.81
N GLN A 33 8.03 -6.33 3.74
CA GLN A 33 7.58 -7.27 2.71
C GLN A 33 6.09 -7.63 2.88
N ALA A 34 5.63 -7.85 4.12
CA ALA A 34 4.24 -8.14 4.40
C ALA A 34 3.32 -6.96 4.00
N PHE A 35 3.71 -5.73 4.38
CA PHE A 35 3.00 -4.51 4.00
C PHE A 35 2.93 -4.33 2.48
N TYR A 36 4.05 -4.53 1.78
CA TYR A 36 4.11 -4.44 0.31
C TYR A 36 3.16 -5.43 -0.36
N ARG A 37 3.16 -6.69 0.08
CA ARG A 37 2.28 -7.74 -0.45
C ARG A 37 0.81 -7.45 -0.20
N ASP A 38 0.46 -6.98 1.00
CA ASP A 38 -0.93 -6.64 1.36
C ASP A 38 -1.47 -5.50 0.48
N VAL A 39 -0.72 -4.40 0.36
CA VAL A 39 -1.12 -3.27 -0.49
C VAL A 39 -1.26 -3.71 -1.96
N LYS A 40 -0.29 -4.47 -2.49
CA LYS A 40 -0.32 -4.95 -3.88
C LYS A 40 -1.50 -5.90 -4.13
N GLY A 41 -1.82 -6.79 -3.17
CA GLY A 41 -2.97 -7.69 -3.25
C GLY A 41 -4.31 -6.94 -3.28
N ARG A 42 -4.41 -5.79 -2.62
CA ARG A 42 -5.63 -4.96 -2.61
C ARG A 42 -5.87 -4.19 -3.91
N LEU A 43 -4.84 -3.94 -4.72
CA LEU A 43 -4.97 -3.20 -5.99
C LEU A 43 -5.97 -3.86 -6.97
N ALA A 44 -6.01 -5.20 -6.99
CA ALA A 44 -6.89 -5.95 -7.86
C ALA A 44 -8.38 -5.63 -7.63
N LYS A 45 -8.77 -5.29 -6.40
CA LYS A 45 -10.16 -4.88 -6.06
C LYS A 45 -10.59 -3.59 -6.76
N TYR A 46 -9.62 -2.75 -7.15
CA TYR A 46 -9.86 -1.44 -7.75
C TYR A 46 -9.53 -1.39 -9.24
N GLY A 47 -9.31 -2.54 -9.89
CA GLY A 47 -8.90 -2.61 -11.29
C GLY A 47 -7.53 -1.98 -11.56
N ARG A 48 -6.70 -1.84 -10.51
CA ARG A 48 -5.35 -1.29 -10.61
C ARG A 48 -4.34 -2.43 -10.63
N HIS A 49 -3.28 -2.26 -11.41
CA HIS A 49 -2.19 -3.22 -11.48
C HIS A 49 -0.94 -2.65 -10.83
N ALA A 50 -0.28 -3.52 -10.09
CA ALA A 50 1.10 -3.31 -9.72
C ALA A 50 1.94 -3.20 -11.00
N VAL A 51 2.67 -2.10 -11.19
CA VAL A 51 3.79 -2.13 -12.14
C VAL A 51 4.82 -3.12 -11.59
N THR A 52 5.21 -4.07 -12.43
CA THR A 52 6.09 -5.21 -12.13
C THR A 52 7.48 -4.77 -11.75
#